data_AF-K8W0W0-F1
#
_entry.id   AF-K8W0W0-F1
#
_cell.length_a   1.000
_cell.length_b   1.000
_cell.length_c   1.000
_cell.angle_alpha   90.00
_cell.angle_beta   90.00
_cell.angle_gamma   90.00
#
_symmetry.space_group_name_H-M   'P 1'
#
loop_
_entity.id
_entity.type
_entity.pdbx_description
1 polymer ?
#
loop_
_entity_poly.entity_id
_entity_poly.type
_entity_poly.pdbx_seq_one_letter_code
_entity_poly.pdbx_strand_id
1 'polypeptide(L)'
;MSIWLAAKECVGLPDFPTRLQNIRSRLDKYSGENENYRRRRDGTKAFEYHIDCFPEHIQEIIKSRFYAQALETQVPVIVEPSETKTPRSTQLATDLNLMRQCPALLDRKVGELTGNQKDIADARAMLAQEVLKLIRLGSSRTAAVKMISEQSRDHALPTHLQRAADAANARKGKSRKGISVRSLQEWVTVYQSTSNSAERLALLAPGHHKARKPEQVAWLPAFLVHWRDTQGFSMKECYRKFCKDWEEHYQDEPAMLSAVPSYDAIRREMNKMPKRERMRGRITGSTATSLEPYQKRDWSQLPVNGCWISDGKSMNMKVAQSMNCISRISTL
;
A
#
# COMPACT_ATOMS: atom_id res chain seq x y z
N MET A 1 -17.33 -27.34 17.45
CA MET A 1 -18.10 -26.08 17.56
C MET A 1 -19.27 -26.39 18.46
N SER A 2 -19.43 -25.71 19.58
CA SER A 2 -20.46 -26.02 20.59
C SER A 2 -21.52 -24.93 20.66
N ILE A 3 -22.27 -24.74 19.57
CA ILE A 3 -23.45 -23.85 19.57
C ILE A 3 -24.63 -24.67 20.10
N TRP A 4 -25.17 -24.22 21.23
CA TRP A 4 -26.32 -24.83 21.90
C TRP A 4 -27.47 -23.84 21.88
N LEU A 5 -28.64 -24.28 21.42
CA LEU A 5 -29.82 -23.43 21.30
C LEU A 5 -30.98 -23.95 22.15
N ALA A 6 -31.66 -23.03 22.82
CA ALA A 6 -32.95 -23.29 23.43
C ALA A 6 -34.08 -23.15 22.41
N ALA A 7 -35.20 -23.84 22.64
CA ALA A 7 -36.38 -23.76 21.75
C ALA A 7 -36.89 -22.33 21.51
N LYS A 8 -36.64 -21.39 22.44
CA LYS A 8 -37.00 -19.98 22.29
C LYS A 8 -36.15 -19.26 21.23
N GLU A 9 -34.90 -19.64 21.08
CA GLU A 9 -33.95 -19.06 20.11
C GLU A 9 -34.21 -19.59 18.69
N CYS A 10 -34.96 -20.69 18.56
CA CYS A 10 -35.40 -21.26 17.27
C CYS A 10 -36.70 -20.62 16.72
N VAL A 11 -37.34 -19.72 17.47
CA VAL A 11 -38.58 -19.05 17.01
C VAL A 11 -38.25 -18.14 15.82
N GLY A 12 -39.00 -18.28 14.71
CA GLY A 12 -38.79 -17.49 13.49
C GLY A 12 -37.65 -18.00 12.59
N LEU A 13 -37.15 -19.21 12.82
CA LEU A 13 -36.39 -19.94 11.81
C LEU A 13 -37.33 -20.51 10.73
N PRO A 14 -36.86 -20.63 9.47
CA PRO A 14 -37.62 -21.32 8.42
C PRO A 14 -37.96 -22.74 8.88
N ASP A 15 -39.10 -23.27 8.46
CA ASP A 15 -39.56 -24.62 8.80
C ASP A 15 -39.74 -24.92 10.28
N PHE A 16 -39.68 -23.91 11.17
CA PHE A 16 -40.05 -24.08 12.58
C PHE A 16 -41.48 -23.59 12.85
N PRO A 17 -42.28 -24.33 13.64
CA PRO A 17 -43.60 -23.88 14.06
C PRO A 17 -43.52 -22.61 14.92
N THR A 18 -44.58 -21.80 14.97
CA THR A 18 -44.60 -20.57 15.78
C THR A 18 -44.73 -20.83 17.29
N ARG A 19 -45.39 -21.93 17.68
CA ARG A 19 -45.62 -22.28 19.10
C ARG A 19 -44.42 -23.03 19.68
N LEU A 20 -43.93 -22.59 20.83
CA LEU A 20 -42.77 -23.17 21.55
C LEU A 20 -42.88 -24.68 21.82
N GLN A 21 -44.08 -25.18 22.12
CA GLN A 21 -44.30 -26.62 22.37
C GLN A 21 -44.01 -27.44 21.11
N ASN A 22 -44.49 -27.00 19.95
CA ASN A 22 -44.28 -27.68 18.68
C ASN A 22 -42.81 -27.61 18.23
N ILE A 23 -42.12 -26.50 18.51
CA ILE A 23 -40.67 -26.38 18.30
C ILE A 23 -39.93 -27.44 19.11
N ARG A 24 -40.22 -27.57 20.41
CA ARG A 24 -39.59 -28.58 21.28
C ARG A 24 -39.82 -29.99 20.75
N SER A 25 -41.06 -30.36 20.42
CA SER A 25 -41.36 -31.68 19.87
C SER A 25 -40.61 -31.95 18.55
N ARG A 26 -40.34 -30.93 17.74
CA ARG A 26 -39.54 -31.07 16.51
C ARG A 26 -38.06 -31.25 16.83
N LEU A 27 -37.53 -30.48 17.77
CA LEU A 27 -36.15 -30.59 18.24
C LEU A 27 -35.88 -31.94 18.91
N ASP A 28 -36.82 -32.45 19.70
CA ASP A 28 -36.73 -33.78 20.31
C ASP A 28 -36.69 -34.89 19.24
N LYS A 29 -37.45 -34.74 18.14
CA LYS A 29 -37.37 -35.65 16.98
C LYS A 29 -36.01 -35.59 16.28
N TYR A 30 -35.43 -34.39 16.17
CA TYR A 30 -34.13 -34.18 15.54
C TYR A 30 -32.95 -34.66 16.40
N SER A 31 -33.00 -34.50 17.72
CA SER A 31 -31.98 -35.05 18.61
C SER A 31 -32.09 -36.56 18.78
N GLY A 32 -33.29 -37.13 18.61
CA GLY A 32 -33.56 -38.53 18.92
C GLY A 32 -33.26 -38.86 20.38
N GLU A 33 -32.80 -40.09 20.63
CA GLU A 33 -32.34 -40.55 21.96
C GLU A 33 -30.86 -40.24 22.23
N ASN A 34 -30.18 -39.48 21.36
CA ASN A 34 -28.78 -39.15 21.55
C ASN A 34 -28.58 -38.03 22.58
N GLU A 35 -28.10 -38.40 23.77
CA GLU A 35 -27.78 -37.46 24.86
C GLU A 35 -26.72 -36.41 24.46
N ASN A 36 -25.87 -36.72 23.47
CA ASN A 36 -24.86 -35.78 22.96
C ASN A 36 -25.45 -34.55 22.26
N TYR A 37 -26.71 -34.60 21.81
CA TYR A 37 -27.37 -33.49 21.13
C TYR A 37 -28.38 -32.74 21.98
N ARG A 38 -28.62 -33.19 23.22
CA ARG A 38 -29.59 -32.60 24.12
C ARG A 38 -29.03 -32.54 25.53
N ARG A 39 -28.92 -31.33 26.09
CA ARG A 39 -28.52 -31.14 27.49
C ARG A 39 -29.49 -30.23 28.22
N ARG A 40 -29.51 -30.33 29.55
CA ARG A 40 -30.21 -29.36 30.38
C ARG A 40 -29.36 -28.10 30.52
N ARG A 41 -29.94 -26.92 30.32
CA ARG A 41 -29.26 -25.64 30.54
C ARG A 41 -29.02 -25.47 32.03
N ASP A 42 -27.76 -25.22 32.39
CA ASP A 42 -27.38 -25.08 33.79
C ASP A 42 -28.15 -23.92 34.47
N GLY A 43 -28.59 -24.14 35.70
CA GLY A 43 -29.42 -23.17 36.45
C GLY A 43 -30.86 -22.99 35.96
N THR A 44 -31.35 -23.71 34.94
CA THR A 44 -32.76 -23.61 34.49
C THR A 44 -33.43 -24.97 34.23
N LYS A 45 -34.76 -24.97 34.06
CA LYS A 45 -35.54 -26.14 33.62
C LYS A 45 -35.58 -26.29 32.08
N ALA A 46 -34.82 -25.48 31.34
CA ALA A 46 -34.80 -25.50 29.88
C ALA A 46 -33.83 -26.57 29.34
N PHE A 47 -34.18 -27.15 28.18
CA PHE A 47 -33.27 -28.00 27.41
C PHE A 47 -32.65 -27.19 26.29
N GLU A 48 -31.38 -27.44 26.02
CA GLU A 48 -30.65 -26.94 24.86
C GLU A 48 -30.34 -28.08 23.91
N TYR A 49 -30.34 -27.76 22.62
CA TYR A 49 -30.09 -28.68 21.53
C TYR A 49 -28.83 -28.26 20.80
N HIS A 50 -27.98 -29.22 20.46
CA HIS A 50 -26.75 -28.96 19.72
C HIS A 50 -27.06 -28.63 18.25
N ILE A 51 -26.31 -27.71 17.66
CA ILE A 51 -26.54 -27.30 16.26
C ILE A 51 -26.50 -28.46 15.25
N ASP A 52 -25.72 -29.51 15.51
CA ASP A 52 -25.56 -30.62 14.57
C ASP A 52 -26.82 -31.49 14.42
N CYS A 53 -27.81 -31.38 15.31
CA CYS A 53 -29.08 -32.11 15.14
C CYS A 53 -30.01 -31.46 14.10
N PHE A 54 -29.76 -30.22 13.70
CA PHE A 54 -30.62 -29.48 12.77
C PHE A 54 -30.30 -29.84 11.31
N PRO A 55 -31.26 -29.71 10.37
CA PRO A 55 -30.97 -29.80 8.93
C PRO A 55 -29.92 -28.76 8.48
N GLU A 56 -29.09 -29.11 7.48
CA GLU A 56 -27.96 -28.27 7.03
C GLU A 56 -28.35 -26.82 6.73
N HIS A 57 -29.44 -26.59 6.01
CA HIS A 57 -29.91 -25.24 5.68
C HIS A 57 -30.26 -24.40 6.91
N ILE A 58 -30.76 -25.01 8.00
CA ILE A 58 -31.03 -24.31 9.27
C ILE A 58 -29.73 -24.05 10.02
N GLN A 59 -28.79 -25.01 10.01
CA GLN A 59 -27.49 -24.81 10.64
C GLN A 59 -26.77 -23.60 10.06
N GLU A 60 -26.80 -23.42 8.73
CA GLU A 60 -26.20 -22.27 8.06
C GLU A 60 -26.80 -20.94 8.51
N ILE A 61 -28.13 -20.86 8.63
CA ILE A 61 -28.84 -19.67 9.10
C ILE A 61 -28.47 -19.34 10.55
N ILE A 62 -28.44 -20.36 11.42
CA ILE A 62 -28.07 -20.19 12.82
C ILE A 62 -26.61 -19.72 12.94
N LYS A 63 -25.69 -20.37 12.23
CA LYS A 63 -24.26 -19.98 12.18
C LYS A 63 -24.12 -18.54 11.70
N SER A 64 -24.80 -18.17 10.62
CA SER A 64 -24.84 -16.81 10.07
C SER A 64 -25.27 -15.78 11.12
N ARG A 65 -26.42 -16.00 11.79
CA ARG A 65 -26.93 -15.09 12.84
C ARG A 65 -25.97 -14.99 14.03
N PHE A 66 -25.45 -16.12 14.49
CA PHE A 66 -24.50 -16.17 15.61
C PHE A 66 -23.22 -15.38 15.32
N TYR A 67 -22.65 -15.56 14.13
CA TYR A 67 -21.44 -14.82 13.74
C TYR A 67 -21.71 -13.34 13.51
N ALA A 68 -22.86 -12.96 12.94
CA ALA A 68 -23.25 -11.56 12.80
C ALA A 68 -23.34 -10.87 14.18
N GLN A 69 -24.00 -11.51 15.14
CA GLN A 69 -24.07 -11.01 16.52
C GLN A 69 -22.68 -10.93 17.19
N ALA A 70 -21.80 -11.89 16.90
CA ALA A 70 -20.43 -11.86 17.39
C ALA A 70 -19.61 -10.70 16.81
N LEU A 71 -19.88 -10.25 15.58
CA LEU A 71 -19.24 -9.08 14.98
C LEU A 71 -19.74 -7.76 15.60
N GLU A 72 -21.02 -7.69 16.00
CA GLU A 72 -21.57 -6.52 16.69
C GLU A 72 -21.06 -6.38 18.12
N THR A 73 -20.89 -7.51 18.81
CA THR A 73 -20.44 -7.51 20.21
C THR A 73 -18.98 -7.11 20.29
N GLN A 74 -18.72 -5.87 20.72
CA GLN A 74 -17.38 -5.43 21.11
C GLN A 74 -17.00 -6.12 22.42
N VAL A 75 -16.35 -7.28 22.31
CA VAL A 75 -15.76 -7.94 23.49
C VAL A 75 -14.44 -7.22 23.77
N PRO A 76 -14.18 -6.78 25.02
CA PRO A 76 -12.88 -6.23 25.37
C PRO A 76 -11.77 -7.22 25.00
N VAL A 77 -10.70 -6.71 24.41
CA VAL A 77 -9.57 -7.48 23.92
C VAL A 77 -8.88 -8.16 25.12
N ILE A 78 -9.33 -9.35 25.49
CA ILE A 78 -8.56 -10.22 26.36
C ILE A 78 -7.40 -10.72 25.50
N VAL A 79 -6.20 -10.22 25.80
CA VAL A 79 -4.93 -10.58 25.17
C VAL A 79 -4.55 -11.98 25.64
N GLU A 80 -5.32 -12.98 25.22
CA GLU A 80 -4.87 -14.37 25.25
C GLU A 80 -3.71 -14.48 24.26
N PRO A 81 -2.51 -14.91 24.69
CA PRO A 81 -1.36 -15.02 23.82
C PRO A 81 -1.68 -16.00 22.69
N SER A 82 -1.93 -15.48 21.50
CA SER A 82 -2.09 -16.32 20.32
C SER A 82 -0.74 -16.92 19.98
N GLU A 83 -0.63 -18.24 19.98
CA GLU A 83 0.56 -18.95 19.51
C GLU A 83 0.98 -18.40 18.14
N THR A 84 2.19 -17.83 18.08
CA THR A 84 2.76 -17.36 16.82
C THR A 84 2.96 -18.53 15.89
N LYS A 85 2.29 -18.50 14.75
CA LYS A 85 2.38 -19.57 13.74
C LYS A 85 3.57 -19.33 12.82
N THR A 86 4.26 -20.41 12.48
CA THR A 86 5.31 -20.36 11.47
C THR A 86 4.72 -19.89 10.13
N PRO A 87 5.32 -18.86 9.50
CA PRO A 87 4.84 -18.35 8.23
C PRO A 87 4.99 -19.42 7.15
N ARG A 88 3.91 -19.65 6.37
CA ARG A 88 3.93 -20.60 5.25
C ARG A 88 4.68 -20.09 4.02
N SER A 89 4.86 -18.77 3.90
CA SER A 89 5.59 -18.16 2.79
C SER A 89 7.07 -18.01 3.15
N THR A 90 7.94 -18.54 2.30
CA THR A 90 9.40 -18.41 2.45
C THR A 90 9.84 -16.95 2.49
N GLN A 91 9.25 -16.09 1.65
CA GLN A 91 9.55 -14.66 1.65
C GLN A 91 9.18 -13.97 2.96
N LEU A 92 7.98 -14.26 3.48
CA LEU A 92 7.52 -13.71 4.76
C LEU A 92 8.39 -14.21 5.92
N ALA A 93 8.81 -15.48 5.88
CA ALA A 93 9.73 -16.05 6.86
C ALA A 93 11.08 -15.35 6.85
N THR A 94 11.67 -15.16 5.66
CA THR A 94 12.95 -14.46 5.49
C THR A 94 12.86 -13.02 5.96
N ASP A 95 11.80 -12.29 5.58
CA ASP A 95 11.61 -10.90 5.99
C ASP A 95 11.45 -10.76 7.51
N LEU A 96 10.68 -11.65 8.15
CA LEU A 96 10.52 -11.67 9.61
C LEU A 96 11.82 -12.00 10.32
N ASN A 97 12.57 -13.00 9.83
CA ASN A 97 13.87 -13.35 10.41
C ASN A 97 14.86 -12.18 10.31
N LEU A 98 14.89 -11.48 9.16
CA LEU A 98 15.73 -10.31 8.97
C LEU A 98 15.36 -9.16 9.91
N MET A 99 14.05 -8.89 10.09
CA MET A 99 13.58 -7.86 11.03
C MET A 99 13.92 -8.20 12.49
N ARG A 100 13.84 -9.48 12.87
CA ARG A 100 14.15 -9.96 14.22
C ARG A 100 15.65 -9.94 14.53
N GLN A 101 16.48 -10.29 13.55
CA GLN A 101 17.94 -10.22 13.68
C GLN A 101 18.46 -8.78 13.75
N CYS A 102 17.78 -7.85 13.06
CA CYS A 102 18.21 -6.45 12.97
C CYS A 102 17.10 -5.49 13.43
N PRO A 103 16.93 -5.24 14.75
CA PRO A 103 15.90 -4.32 15.27
C PRO A 103 15.96 -2.91 14.67
N ALA A 104 17.17 -2.37 14.43
CA ALA A 104 17.34 -1.07 13.80
C ALA A 104 16.73 -0.98 12.38
N LEU A 105 16.68 -2.10 11.64
CA LEU A 105 16.01 -2.17 10.34
C LEU A 105 14.50 -2.05 10.50
N LEU A 106 13.94 -2.70 11.53
CA LEU A 106 12.52 -2.62 11.86
C LEU A 106 12.13 -1.20 12.26
N ASP A 107 12.90 -0.56 13.15
CA ASP A 107 12.65 0.82 13.60
C ASP A 107 12.70 1.79 12.42
N ARG A 108 13.68 1.65 11.53
CA ARG A 108 13.75 2.45 10.30
C ARG A 108 12.54 2.20 9.39
N LYS A 109 12.12 0.95 9.19
CA LYS A 109 10.94 0.63 8.39
C LYS A 109 9.68 1.27 9.00
N VAL A 110 9.49 1.18 10.32
CA VAL A 110 8.35 1.78 11.02
C VAL A 110 8.41 3.32 10.99
N GLY A 111 9.61 3.90 11.07
CA GLY A 111 9.85 5.34 10.98
C GLY A 111 9.62 5.92 9.58
N GLU A 112 9.88 5.16 8.52
CA GLU A 112 9.62 5.56 7.12
C GLU A 112 8.12 5.58 6.78
N LEU A 113 7.26 4.94 7.57
CA LEU A 113 5.82 4.90 7.33
C LEU A 113 5.14 6.23 7.66
N THR A 114 4.36 6.72 6.70
CA THR A 114 3.46 7.86 6.87
C THR A 114 2.30 7.54 7.83
N GLY A 115 1.70 8.56 8.44
CA GLY A 115 0.53 8.39 9.33
C GLY A 115 -0.59 7.57 8.68
N ASN A 116 -0.98 7.94 7.46
CA ASN A 116 -1.99 7.20 6.68
C ASN A 116 -1.65 5.72 6.51
N GLN A 117 -0.37 5.35 6.36
CA GLN A 117 0.01 3.94 6.22
C GLN A 117 -0.08 3.17 7.53
N LYS A 118 0.19 3.84 8.65
CA LYS A 118 0.00 3.28 10.00
C LYS A 118 -1.50 3.04 10.23
N ASP A 119 -2.34 4.02 9.92
CA ASP A 119 -3.81 3.87 10.03
C ASP A 119 -4.33 2.72 9.15
N ILE A 120 -3.82 2.57 7.93
CA ILE A 120 -4.17 1.44 7.04
C ILE A 120 -3.68 0.11 7.64
N ALA A 121 -2.48 0.07 8.22
CA ALA A 121 -1.95 -1.13 8.86
C ALA A 121 -2.80 -1.55 10.07
N ASP A 122 -3.19 -0.59 10.91
CA ASP A 122 -4.04 -0.81 12.07
C ASP A 122 -5.44 -1.29 11.68
N ALA A 123 -6.02 -0.69 10.62
CA ALA A 123 -7.30 -1.15 10.07
C ALA A 123 -7.22 -2.60 9.55
N ARG A 124 -6.12 -2.98 8.88
CA ARG A 124 -5.89 -4.37 8.44
C ARG A 124 -5.72 -5.32 9.62
N ALA A 125 -5.03 -4.89 10.67
CA ALA A 125 -4.83 -5.66 11.89
C ALA A 125 -6.17 -5.93 12.61
N MET A 126 -7.02 -4.90 12.73
CA MET A 126 -8.36 -5.01 13.30
C MET A 126 -9.22 -6.05 12.57
N LEU A 127 -9.25 -6.00 11.24
CA LEU A 127 -10.01 -6.96 10.43
C LEU A 127 -9.46 -8.38 10.56
N ALA A 128 -8.14 -8.53 10.62
CA ALA A 128 -7.52 -9.84 10.87
C ALA A 128 -7.89 -10.40 12.25
N GLN A 129 -7.93 -9.55 13.27
CA GLN A 129 -8.37 -9.92 14.62
C GLN A 129 -9.82 -10.39 14.65
N GLU A 130 -10.74 -9.72 13.94
CA GLU A 130 -12.14 -10.17 13.85
C GLU A 130 -12.28 -11.51 13.14
N VAL A 131 -11.50 -11.77 12.08
CA VAL A 131 -11.45 -13.11 11.48
C VAL A 131 -11.00 -14.15 12.50
N LEU A 132 -9.97 -13.86 13.30
CA LEU A 132 -9.48 -14.77 14.34
C LEU A 132 -10.51 -15.00 15.44
N LYS A 133 -11.28 -13.97 15.82
CA LYS A 133 -12.41 -14.09 16.75
C LYS A 133 -13.46 -15.08 16.22
N LEU A 134 -13.84 -14.95 14.96
CA LEU A 134 -14.78 -15.89 14.31
C LEU A 134 -14.23 -17.33 14.26
N ILE A 135 -12.92 -17.48 14.03
CA ILE A 135 -12.27 -18.81 14.04
C ILE A 135 -12.30 -19.42 15.45
N ARG A 136 -12.04 -18.63 16.49
CA ARG A 136 -12.12 -19.08 17.89
C ARG A 136 -13.55 -19.51 18.26
N LEU A 137 -14.55 -18.85 17.70
CA LEU A 137 -15.96 -19.23 17.84
C LEU A 137 -16.35 -20.49 17.03
N GLY A 138 -15.41 -21.09 16.30
CA GLY A 138 -15.57 -22.36 15.60
C GLY A 138 -15.72 -22.24 14.09
N SER A 139 -15.70 -21.02 13.53
CA SER A 139 -15.79 -20.85 12.07
C SER A 139 -14.53 -21.35 11.38
N SER A 140 -14.67 -21.92 10.18
CA SER A 140 -13.50 -22.21 9.35
C SER A 140 -12.87 -20.89 8.89
N ARG A 141 -11.55 -20.86 8.73
CA ARG A 141 -10.85 -19.66 8.24
C ARG A 141 -11.44 -19.16 6.92
N THR A 142 -11.73 -20.07 6.00
CA THR A 142 -12.30 -19.73 4.69
C THR A 142 -13.70 -19.12 4.82
N ALA A 143 -14.56 -19.69 5.68
CA ALA A 143 -15.90 -19.17 5.91
C ALA A 143 -15.88 -17.78 6.58
N ALA A 144 -15.08 -17.61 7.63
CA ALA A 144 -14.95 -16.33 8.34
C ALA A 144 -14.44 -15.20 7.41
N VAL A 145 -13.42 -15.48 6.60
CA VAL A 145 -12.87 -14.50 5.64
C VAL A 145 -13.89 -14.18 4.55
N LYS A 146 -14.57 -15.19 4.00
CA LYS A 146 -15.60 -15.01 2.96
C LYS A 146 -16.73 -14.11 3.48
N MET A 147 -17.22 -14.39 4.69
CA MET A 147 -18.29 -13.62 5.34
C MET A 147 -17.90 -12.15 5.54
N ILE A 148 -16.73 -11.85 6.12
CA ILE A 148 -16.29 -10.45 6.29
C ILE A 148 -16.06 -9.77 4.93
N SER A 149 -15.51 -10.48 3.95
CA SER A 149 -15.27 -9.95 2.60
C SER A 149 -16.58 -9.63 1.86
N GLU A 150 -17.61 -10.45 2.00
CA GLU A 150 -18.94 -10.22 1.42
C GLU A 150 -19.66 -9.07 2.12
N GLN A 151 -19.76 -9.11 3.46
CA GLN A 151 -20.38 -8.02 4.24
C GLN A 151 -19.69 -6.66 4.02
N SER A 152 -18.38 -6.66 3.80
CA SER A 152 -17.62 -5.46 3.46
C SER A 152 -18.00 -4.86 2.10
N ARG A 153 -18.40 -5.69 1.12
CA ARG A 153 -18.87 -5.23 -0.20
C ARG A 153 -20.29 -4.70 -0.14
N ASP A 154 -21.13 -5.36 0.64
CA ASP A 154 -22.55 -5.05 0.78
C ASP A 154 -22.81 -3.94 1.82
N HIS A 155 -21.76 -3.43 2.47
CA HIS A 155 -21.84 -2.45 3.55
C HIS A 155 -22.70 -2.92 4.74
N ALA A 156 -22.73 -4.23 4.97
CA ALA A 156 -23.47 -4.89 6.05
C ALA A 156 -22.62 -5.14 7.31
N LEU A 157 -21.34 -4.73 7.31
CA LEU A 157 -20.50 -4.82 8.50
C LEU A 157 -20.93 -3.79 9.56
N PRO A 158 -20.73 -4.08 10.86
CA PRO A 158 -20.83 -3.09 11.92
C PRO A 158 -20.04 -1.82 11.59
N THR A 159 -20.55 -0.64 11.97
CA THR A 159 -20.03 0.66 11.51
C THR A 159 -18.52 0.83 11.70
N HIS A 160 -17.98 0.36 12.82
CA HIS A 160 -16.55 0.44 13.11
C HIS A 160 -15.71 -0.46 12.17
N LEU A 161 -16.17 -1.68 11.90
CA LEU A 161 -15.52 -2.60 10.96
C LEU A 161 -15.67 -2.14 9.52
N GLN A 162 -16.79 -1.51 9.18
CA GLN A 162 -16.97 -0.94 7.85
C GLN A 162 -15.99 0.22 7.61
N ARG A 163 -15.80 1.11 8.60
CA ARG A 163 -14.78 2.18 8.54
C ARG A 163 -13.37 1.59 8.41
N ALA A 164 -13.05 0.55 9.18
CA ALA A 164 -11.77 -0.15 9.07
C ALA A 164 -11.61 -0.81 7.69
N ALA A 165 -12.68 -1.39 7.13
CA ALA A 165 -12.65 -1.99 5.80
C ALA A 165 -12.40 -0.95 4.70
N ASP A 166 -13.02 0.22 4.81
CA ASP A 166 -12.82 1.33 3.90
C ASP A 166 -11.40 1.91 4.02
N ALA A 167 -10.86 2.05 5.23
CA ALA A 167 -9.50 2.51 5.46
C ALA A 167 -8.46 1.49 4.95
N ALA A 168 -8.65 0.19 5.24
CA ALA A 168 -7.72 -0.87 4.86
C ALA A 168 -7.53 -1.00 3.33
N ASN A 169 -8.57 -0.65 2.56
CA ASN A 169 -8.56 -0.67 1.10
C ASN A 169 -7.88 0.58 0.50
N ALA A 170 -6.56 0.62 0.63
CA ALA A 170 -5.70 1.69 0.12
C ALA A 170 -5.80 1.96 -1.40
N ARG A 171 -6.42 1.06 -2.19
CA ARG A 171 -6.63 1.22 -3.65
C ARG A 171 -8.12 1.31 -4.01
N LYS A 172 -8.91 1.98 -3.18
CA LYS A 172 -10.31 2.30 -3.48
C LYS A 172 -10.38 3.22 -4.71
N GLY A 173 -10.53 2.61 -5.89
CA GLY A 173 -10.95 3.30 -7.11
C GLY A 173 -12.47 3.37 -7.20
N LYS A 174 -13.01 3.95 -8.27
CA LYS A 174 -14.47 4.05 -8.47
C LYS A 174 -15.18 2.70 -8.52
N SER A 175 -14.51 1.65 -8.98
CA SER A 175 -15.10 0.30 -9.18
C SER A 175 -14.79 -0.71 -8.08
N ARG A 176 -13.77 -0.48 -7.23
CA ARG A 176 -13.32 -1.45 -6.23
C ARG A 176 -14.00 -1.19 -4.89
N LYS A 177 -15.08 -1.94 -4.61
CA LYS A 177 -15.79 -1.93 -3.33
C LYS A 177 -15.40 -3.12 -2.45
N GLY A 178 -15.36 -2.90 -1.13
CA GLY A 178 -15.03 -3.90 -0.12
C GLY A 178 -13.61 -4.46 -0.18
N ILE A 179 -13.34 -5.47 0.65
CA ILE A 179 -12.05 -6.15 0.75
C ILE A 179 -12.09 -7.49 0.01
N SER A 180 -11.01 -7.86 -0.67
CA SER A 180 -10.89 -9.17 -1.31
C SER A 180 -10.59 -10.30 -0.31
N VAL A 181 -11.16 -11.48 -0.53
CA VAL A 181 -10.90 -12.69 0.26
C VAL A 181 -9.39 -12.97 0.36
N ARG A 182 -8.68 -12.87 -0.76
CA ARG A 182 -7.23 -13.13 -0.83
C ARG A 182 -6.44 -12.16 0.06
N SER A 183 -6.69 -10.86 -0.04
CA SER A 183 -6.00 -9.85 0.77
C SER A 183 -6.25 -10.07 2.26
N LEU A 184 -7.49 -10.37 2.65
CA LEU A 184 -7.83 -10.64 4.05
C LEU A 184 -7.18 -11.93 4.55
N GLN A 185 -7.09 -12.99 3.73
CA GLN A 185 -6.31 -14.20 4.09
C GLN A 185 -4.83 -13.89 4.30
N GLU A 186 -4.22 -13.06 3.45
CA GLU A 186 -2.83 -12.63 3.58
C GLU A 186 -2.61 -11.85 4.88
N TRP A 187 -3.50 -10.90 5.21
CA TRP A 187 -3.41 -10.12 6.45
C TRP A 187 -3.53 -10.99 7.71
N VAL A 188 -4.43 -11.98 7.70
CA VAL A 188 -4.56 -12.93 8.82
C VAL A 188 -3.30 -13.80 8.97
N THR A 189 -2.66 -14.18 7.87
CA THR A 189 -1.38 -14.92 7.92
C THR A 189 -0.29 -14.05 8.53
N VAL A 190 -0.14 -12.81 8.07
CA VAL A 190 0.83 -11.85 8.63
C VAL A 190 0.56 -11.62 10.12
N TYR A 191 -0.70 -11.44 10.51
CA TYR A 191 -1.08 -11.23 11.91
C TYR A 191 -0.68 -12.42 12.79
N GLN A 192 -0.92 -13.66 12.35
CA GLN A 192 -0.58 -14.86 13.13
C GLN A 192 0.93 -15.14 13.19
N SER A 193 1.71 -14.67 12.22
CA SER A 193 3.16 -14.87 12.17
C SER A 193 3.96 -13.77 12.88
N THR A 194 3.31 -12.67 13.29
CA THR A 194 3.92 -11.52 13.97
C THR A 194 3.63 -11.56 15.47
N SER A 195 4.67 -11.53 16.29
CA SER A 195 4.54 -11.40 17.75
C SER A 195 4.51 -9.93 18.16
N ASN A 196 5.47 -9.15 17.65
CA ASN A 196 5.66 -7.75 18.00
C ASN A 196 4.68 -6.83 17.24
N SER A 197 4.18 -5.79 17.92
CA SER A 197 3.35 -4.73 17.34
C SER A 197 4.08 -3.98 16.21
N ALA A 198 5.38 -3.73 16.36
CA ALA A 198 6.20 -3.08 15.34
C ALA A 198 6.35 -3.95 14.08
N GLU A 199 6.59 -5.26 14.22
CA GLU A 199 6.63 -6.22 13.09
C GLU A 199 5.31 -6.22 12.33
N ARG A 200 4.20 -6.26 13.08
CA ARG A 200 2.84 -6.27 12.52
C ARG A 200 2.56 -5.01 11.72
N LEU A 201 2.89 -3.85 12.27
CA LEU A 201 2.71 -2.56 11.62
C LEU A 201 3.57 -2.46 10.34
N ALA A 202 4.83 -2.89 10.40
CA ALA A 202 5.73 -2.87 9.24
C ALA A 202 5.26 -3.77 8.08
N LEU A 203 4.67 -4.93 8.38
CA LEU A 203 4.24 -5.91 7.37
C LEU A 203 2.81 -5.71 6.87
N LEU A 204 1.91 -5.21 7.72
CA LEU A 204 0.53 -4.90 7.30
C LEU A 204 0.42 -3.55 6.59
N ALA A 205 1.38 -2.64 6.77
CA ALA A 205 1.39 -1.37 6.06
C ALA A 205 1.41 -1.59 4.53
N PRO A 206 0.69 -0.76 3.75
CA PRO A 206 0.76 -0.83 2.30
C PRO A 206 2.16 -0.38 1.85
N GLY A 207 2.79 -1.21 1.02
CA GLY A 207 4.11 -0.89 0.48
C GLY A 207 4.12 0.42 -0.32
N HIS A 208 5.21 1.17 -0.20
CA HIS A 208 5.48 2.27 -1.11
C HIS A 208 5.84 1.71 -2.48
N HIS A 209 5.17 2.18 -3.53
CA HIS A 209 5.78 2.16 -4.86
C HIS A 209 6.99 3.08 -4.80
N LYS A 210 8.19 2.51 -4.60
CA LYS A 210 9.43 3.29 -4.71
C LYS A 210 9.55 3.71 -6.17
N ALA A 211 9.43 5.01 -6.44
CA ALA A 211 9.69 5.52 -7.76
C ALA A 211 11.10 5.09 -8.17
N ARG A 212 11.23 4.34 -9.27
CA ARG A 212 12.53 3.95 -9.83
C ARG A 212 13.35 5.23 -10.01
N LYS A 213 14.50 5.30 -9.34
CA LYS A 213 15.41 6.43 -9.47
C LYS A 213 15.96 6.45 -10.90
N PRO A 214 16.19 7.62 -11.50
CA PRO A 214 16.79 7.71 -12.84
C PRO A 214 18.11 6.94 -12.94
N GLU A 215 18.91 6.93 -11.88
CA GLU A 215 20.18 6.17 -11.76
C GLU A 215 20.02 4.66 -11.96
N GLN A 216 18.86 4.10 -11.65
CA GLN A 216 18.58 2.68 -11.77
C GLN A 216 18.10 2.30 -13.19
N VAL A 217 18.04 3.26 -14.12
CA VAL A 217 17.58 3.05 -15.49
C VAL A 217 18.78 2.78 -16.39
N ALA A 218 18.92 1.52 -16.83
CA ALA A 218 20.12 1.04 -17.55
C ALA A 218 20.42 1.81 -18.85
N TRP A 219 19.40 2.16 -19.64
CA TRP A 219 19.55 2.88 -20.92
C TRP A 219 19.71 4.39 -20.76
N LEU A 220 19.44 4.96 -19.57
CA LEU A 220 19.42 6.41 -19.40
C LEU A 220 20.79 7.05 -19.62
N PRO A 221 21.92 6.49 -19.14
CA PRO A 221 23.25 7.02 -19.44
C PRO A 221 23.55 7.11 -20.93
N ALA A 222 23.17 6.09 -21.72
CA ALA A 222 23.36 6.08 -23.16
C ALA A 222 22.54 7.19 -23.85
N PHE A 223 21.26 7.35 -23.47
CA PHE A 223 20.44 8.46 -23.96
C PHE A 223 21.02 9.84 -23.57
N LEU A 224 21.58 9.96 -22.36
CA LEU A 224 22.17 11.20 -21.89
C LEU A 224 23.37 11.66 -22.72
N VAL A 225 24.08 10.77 -23.41
CA VAL A 225 25.16 11.17 -24.34
C VAL A 225 24.61 12.09 -25.43
N HIS A 226 23.52 11.70 -26.09
CA HIS A 226 22.86 12.51 -27.11
C HIS A 226 22.16 13.74 -26.54
N TRP A 227 21.59 13.62 -25.34
CA TRP A 227 20.97 14.76 -24.70
C TRP A 227 22.01 15.79 -24.25
N ARG A 228 23.23 15.41 -23.85
CA ARG A 228 24.23 16.37 -23.35
C ARG A 228 25.02 17.09 -24.44
N ASP A 229 24.62 16.95 -25.69
CA ASP A 229 25.20 17.68 -26.82
C ASP A 229 24.99 19.20 -26.70
N THR A 230 26.07 19.95 -26.87
CA THR A 230 26.12 21.42 -26.87
C THR A 230 25.27 22.05 -27.98
N GLN A 231 25.01 21.34 -29.08
CA GLN A 231 24.17 21.81 -30.18
C GLN A 231 22.69 21.99 -29.77
N GLY A 232 22.27 21.44 -28.63
CA GLY A 232 20.97 21.74 -28.07
C GLY A 232 19.77 21.13 -28.82
N PHE A 233 19.94 19.98 -29.48
CA PHE A 233 18.88 19.28 -30.22
C PHE A 233 17.59 19.00 -29.42
N SER A 234 16.44 19.02 -30.07
CA SER A 234 15.16 18.69 -29.41
C SER A 234 15.15 17.26 -28.86
N MET A 235 14.33 16.98 -27.84
CA MET A 235 14.22 15.64 -27.24
C MET A 235 13.86 14.55 -28.26
N LYS A 236 13.02 14.89 -29.25
CA LYS A 236 12.65 13.97 -30.34
C LYS A 236 13.84 13.63 -31.23
N GLU A 237 14.69 14.60 -31.50
CA GLU A 237 15.86 14.41 -32.34
C GLU A 237 16.96 13.62 -31.60
N CYS A 238 17.19 13.92 -30.31
CA CYS A 238 18.04 13.09 -29.47
C CYS A 238 17.55 11.64 -29.41
N TYR A 239 16.23 11.41 -29.37
CA TYR A 239 15.66 10.06 -29.37
C TYR A 239 15.92 9.31 -30.67
N ARG A 240 15.78 9.96 -31.83
CA ARG A 240 16.10 9.35 -33.13
C ARG A 240 17.56 8.92 -33.22
N LYS A 241 18.47 9.81 -32.82
CA LYS A 241 19.91 9.51 -32.76
C LYS A 241 20.19 8.33 -31.82
N PHE A 242 19.58 8.34 -30.63
CA PHE A 242 19.70 7.24 -29.69
C PHE A 242 19.19 5.90 -30.24
N CYS A 243 18.06 5.87 -30.94
CA CYS A 243 17.57 4.63 -31.57
C CYS A 243 18.55 4.11 -32.61
N LYS A 244 19.10 4.99 -33.44
CA LYS A 244 20.09 4.61 -34.45
C LYS A 244 21.35 4.01 -33.81
N ASP A 245 21.92 4.70 -32.82
CA ASP A 245 23.11 4.22 -32.11
C ASP A 245 22.83 2.91 -31.32
N TRP A 246 21.61 2.74 -30.79
CA TRP A 246 21.18 1.51 -30.11
C TRP A 246 21.06 0.33 -31.07
N GLU A 247 20.49 0.57 -32.25
CA GLU A 247 20.42 -0.44 -33.32
C GLU A 247 21.82 -0.86 -33.76
N GLU A 248 22.74 0.09 -33.94
CA GLU A 248 24.14 -0.18 -34.32
C GLU A 248 24.93 -0.93 -33.23
N HIS A 249 24.73 -0.62 -31.94
CA HIS A 249 25.46 -1.28 -30.85
C HIS A 249 24.97 -2.71 -30.56
N TYR A 250 23.68 -2.99 -30.74
CA TYR A 250 23.07 -4.27 -30.37
C TYR A 250 22.62 -5.10 -31.58
N GLN A 251 23.23 -4.90 -32.75
CA GLN A 251 22.85 -5.59 -34.00
C GLN A 251 22.79 -7.12 -33.84
N ASP A 252 23.75 -7.69 -33.10
CA ASP A 252 23.88 -9.14 -32.90
C ASP A 252 23.00 -9.69 -31.75
N GLU A 253 22.33 -8.81 -30.99
CA GLU A 253 21.55 -9.17 -29.80
C GLU A 253 20.05 -8.81 -29.95
N PRO A 254 19.22 -9.70 -30.51
CA PRO A 254 17.81 -9.40 -30.81
C PRO A 254 16.98 -9.06 -29.56
N ALA A 255 17.33 -9.63 -28.40
CA ALA A 255 16.67 -9.32 -27.13
C ALA A 255 16.89 -7.85 -26.73
N MET A 256 18.09 -7.30 -26.95
CA MET A 256 18.41 -5.92 -26.59
C MET A 256 17.82 -4.91 -27.58
N LEU A 257 17.73 -5.25 -28.87
CA LEU A 257 17.00 -4.45 -29.86
C LEU A 257 15.52 -4.29 -29.47
N SER A 258 14.88 -5.38 -29.03
CA SER A 258 13.49 -5.34 -28.57
C SER A 258 13.29 -4.52 -27.28
N ALA A 259 14.36 -4.32 -26.50
CA ALA A 259 14.32 -3.63 -25.22
C ALA A 259 14.52 -2.11 -25.33
N VAL A 260 14.55 -1.54 -26.55
CA VAL A 260 14.66 -0.10 -26.75
C VAL A 260 13.53 0.65 -26.02
N PRO A 261 13.84 1.65 -25.20
CA PRO A 261 12.83 2.39 -24.46
C PRO A 261 11.94 3.21 -25.40
N SER A 262 10.65 3.31 -25.08
CA SER A 262 9.75 4.21 -25.79
C SER A 262 10.07 5.69 -25.50
N TYR A 263 9.74 6.58 -26.43
CA TYR A 263 9.89 8.02 -26.26
C TYR A 263 9.24 8.56 -24.97
N ASP A 264 8.05 8.06 -24.62
CA ASP A 264 7.36 8.46 -23.39
C ASP A 264 8.08 7.97 -22.12
N ALA A 265 8.72 6.79 -22.18
CA ALA A 265 9.56 6.32 -21.08
C ALA A 265 10.75 7.28 -20.88
N ILE A 266 11.42 7.69 -21.96
CA ILE A 266 12.51 8.68 -21.91
C ILE A 266 12.02 9.99 -21.31
N ARG A 267 10.94 10.55 -21.85
CA ARG A 267 10.36 11.81 -21.35
C ARG A 267 10.05 11.74 -19.85
N ARG A 268 9.47 10.62 -19.39
CA ARG A 268 9.14 10.41 -17.98
C ARG A 268 10.38 10.37 -17.10
N GLU A 269 11.41 9.63 -17.48
CA GLU A 269 12.66 9.55 -16.69
C GLU A 269 13.41 10.89 -16.70
N MET A 270 13.44 11.59 -17.83
CA MET A 270 14.03 12.93 -17.93
C MET A 270 13.35 13.94 -17.02
N ASN A 271 12.02 13.87 -16.88
CA ASN A 271 11.23 14.74 -16.00
C ASN A 271 11.54 14.55 -14.51
N LYS A 272 11.95 13.34 -14.08
CA LYS A 272 12.35 13.07 -12.70
C LYS A 272 13.69 13.72 -12.31
N MET A 273 14.55 14.00 -13.30
CA MET A 273 15.87 14.56 -13.03
C MET A 273 15.77 16.05 -12.64
N PRO A 274 16.58 16.52 -11.68
CA PRO A 274 16.72 17.94 -11.38
C PRO A 274 17.12 18.76 -12.61
N LYS A 275 16.66 20.01 -12.69
CA LYS A 275 16.92 20.91 -13.84
C LYS A 275 18.43 21.04 -14.13
N ARG A 276 19.26 21.15 -13.07
CA ARG A 276 20.72 21.21 -13.18
C ARG A 276 21.29 19.98 -13.88
N GLU A 277 20.99 18.77 -13.41
CA GLU A 277 21.52 17.53 -14.00
C GLU A 277 20.98 17.28 -15.41
N ARG A 278 19.77 17.74 -15.70
CA ARG A 278 19.18 17.69 -17.03
C ARG A 278 19.91 18.60 -18.03
N MET A 279 20.33 19.80 -17.61
CA MET A 279 20.99 20.76 -18.51
C MET A 279 22.52 20.62 -18.55
N ARG A 280 23.08 19.81 -17.66
CA ARG A 280 24.52 19.53 -17.60
C ARG A 280 25.06 19.11 -18.98
N GLY A 281 26.14 19.73 -19.43
CA GLY A 281 26.78 19.46 -20.73
C GLY A 281 26.14 20.19 -21.92
N ARG A 282 24.84 20.51 -21.87
CA ARG A 282 24.15 21.28 -22.92
C ARG A 282 24.39 22.78 -22.82
N ILE A 283 24.49 23.28 -21.59
CA ILE A 283 24.68 24.69 -21.28
C ILE A 283 26.06 24.85 -20.65
N THR A 284 26.80 25.86 -21.10
CA THR A 284 28.12 26.23 -20.59
C THR A 284 28.12 27.70 -20.11
N GLY A 285 29.17 28.09 -19.39
CA GLY A 285 29.38 29.46 -18.93
C GLY A 285 28.38 29.94 -17.87
N SER A 286 28.07 31.24 -17.90
CA SER A 286 27.24 31.92 -16.89
C SER A 286 25.84 31.33 -16.76
N THR A 287 25.26 30.83 -17.85
CA THR A 287 23.94 30.17 -17.85
C THR A 287 23.98 28.81 -17.14
N ALA A 288 25.11 28.10 -17.13
CA ALA A 288 25.28 26.90 -16.34
C ALA A 288 25.43 27.24 -14.85
N THR A 289 26.19 28.29 -14.55
CA THR A 289 26.39 28.81 -13.19
C THR A 289 25.07 29.27 -12.55
N SER A 290 24.15 29.87 -13.33
CA SER A 290 22.84 30.30 -12.82
C SER A 290 21.89 29.14 -12.47
N LEU A 291 22.18 27.91 -12.93
CA LEU A 291 21.45 26.71 -12.55
C LEU A 291 22.00 26.04 -11.28
N GLU A 292 23.15 26.51 -10.77
CA GLU A 292 23.68 26.01 -9.51
C GLU A 292 22.85 26.54 -8.34
N PRO A 293 22.53 25.68 -7.35
CA PRO A 293 21.71 26.10 -6.21
C PRO A 293 22.42 27.07 -5.26
N TYR A 294 23.73 27.26 -5.42
CA TYR A 294 24.55 28.16 -4.62
C TYR A 294 25.71 28.70 -5.44
N GLN A 295 26.22 29.87 -5.05
CA GLN A 295 27.39 30.48 -5.66
C GLN A 295 28.63 30.15 -4.83
N LYS A 296 29.57 29.38 -5.38
CA LYS A 296 30.90 29.23 -4.76
C LYS A 296 31.72 30.46 -5.05
N ARG A 297 32.16 31.14 -3.99
CA ARG A 297 33.24 32.13 -4.06
C ARG A 297 34.29 31.69 -3.06
N ASP A 298 35.52 31.54 -3.54
CA ASP A 298 36.67 31.29 -2.67
C ASP A 298 37.17 32.64 -2.15
N TRP A 299 37.11 32.80 -0.84
CA TRP A 299 37.48 34.04 -0.15
C TRP A 299 38.73 33.88 0.72
N SER A 300 39.34 32.68 0.73
CA SER A 300 40.44 32.35 1.63
C SER A 300 41.74 33.11 1.36
N GLN A 301 41.82 33.84 0.23
CA GLN A 301 43.00 34.54 -0.24
C GLN A 301 42.80 36.05 -0.43
N LEU A 302 41.65 36.63 -0.03
CA LEU A 302 41.34 38.03 -0.31
C LEU A 302 41.67 38.94 0.89
N PRO A 303 42.77 39.72 0.84
CA PRO A 303 43.07 40.71 1.88
C PRO A 303 42.09 41.89 1.82
N VAL A 304 42.07 42.73 2.86
CA VAL A 304 41.37 44.02 2.85
C VAL A 304 41.89 44.84 1.66
N ASN A 305 40.98 45.38 0.83
CA ASN A 305 41.29 46.03 -0.46
C ASN A 305 41.96 45.13 -1.52
N GLY A 306 41.93 43.80 -1.36
CA GLY A 306 42.48 42.84 -2.31
C GLY A 306 41.69 42.70 -3.61
N CYS A 307 40.44 43.18 -3.64
CA CYS A 307 39.62 43.21 -4.85
C CYS A 307 38.69 44.42 -4.84
N TRP A 308 38.71 45.17 -5.93
CA TRP A 308 37.79 46.26 -6.22
C TRP A 308 36.93 45.84 -7.41
N ILE A 309 35.61 45.80 -7.20
CA ILE A 309 34.67 45.48 -8.28
C ILE A 309 34.13 46.80 -8.81
N SER A 310 34.55 47.16 -10.02
CA SER A 310 33.95 48.24 -10.80
C SER A 310 32.93 47.64 -11.77
N ASP A 311 31.65 47.94 -11.58
CA ASP A 311 30.60 47.54 -12.53
C ASP A 311 30.38 48.66 -13.57
N GLY A 312 30.62 48.33 -14.84
CA GLY A 312 30.46 49.24 -15.96
C GLY A 312 29.03 49.19 -16.47
N LYS A 313 28.26 50.25 -16.25
CA LYS A 313 26.89 50.34 -16.76
C LYS A 313 26.87 51.05 -18.11
N SER A 314 26.45 50.36 -19.16
CA SER A 314 26.15 51.00 -20.44
C SER A 314 24.87 51.83 -20.29
N MET A 315 24.98 53.12 -20.57
CA MET A 315 23.84 54.02 -20.55
C MET A 315 23.10 53.90 -21.89
N ASN A 316 21.94 53.24 -21.91
CA ASN A 316 21.06 53.21 -23.08
C ASN A 316 20.29 54.54 -23.20
N MET A 317 21.01 55.63 -23.44
CA MET A 317 20.45 56.96 -23.67
C MET A 317 21.19 57.64 -24.83
N LYS A 318 20.47 58.36 -25.69
CA LYS A 318 21.09 59.23 -26.68
C LYS A 318 21.55 60.50 -25.98
N VAL A 319 22.86 60.67 -25.84
CA VAL A 319 23.47 61.86 -25.24
C VAL A 319 23.97 62.79 -26.35
N ALA A 320 23.58 64.06 -26.30
CA ALA A 320 24.14 65.09 -27.16
C ALA A 320 25.54 65.47 -26.63
N GLN A 321 26.58 65.11 -27.38
CA GLN A 321 27.95 65.42 -27.01
C GLN A 321 28.28 66.87 -27.38
N SER A 322 29.03 67.59 -26.53
CA SER A 322 29.27 69.03 -26.63
C SER A 322 30.22 69.47 -27.78
N MET A 323 30.61 68.55 -28.66
CA MET A 323 31.48 68.84 -29.80
C MET A 323 30.87 68.26 -31.08
N ASN A 324 30.56 69.14 -32.02
CA ASN A 324 30.18 68.83 -33.40
C ASN A 324 31.35 68.14 -34.13
N CYS A 325 31.56 66.85 -33.88
CA CYS A 325 32.33 65.99 -34.78
C CYS A 325 31.45 64.84 -35.22
N ILE A 326 30.92 64.98 -36.43
CA ILE A 326 30.30 63.90 -37.19
C ILE A 326 31.41 62.89 -37.49
N SER A 327 31.50 61.82 -36.71
CA SER A 327 32.10 60.57 -37.18
C SER A 327 31.09 59.46 -36.98
N ARG A 328 30.45 59.06 -38.09
CA ARG A 328 29.78 57.76 -38.19
C ARG A 328 30.82 56.69 -37.89
N ILE A 329 30.75 56.06 -36.73
CA ILE A 329 31.33 54.74 -36.55
C ILE A 329 30.33 53.77 -37.19
N SER A 330 30.65 53.40 -38.43
CA SER A 330 29.99 52.29 -39.13
C SER A 330 30.54 51.00 -38.54
N THR A 331 29.70 50.25 -37.84
CA THR A 331 30.00 48.86 -37.46
C THR A 331 29.75 47.97 -38.67
N LEU A 332 30.81 47.30 -39.15
CA LEU A 332 30.71 45.96 -39.73
C LEU A 332 30.87 44.94 -38.59
#